data_AF-A0A0E3L3F6-F1
#
_entry.id   AF-A0A0E3L3F6-F1
#
_cell.length_a   1.000
_cell.length_b   1.000
_cell.length_c   1.000
_cell.angle_alpha   90.00
_cell.angle_beta   90.00
_cell.angle_gamma   90.00
#
_symmetry.space_group_name_H-M   'P 1'
#
loop_
_entity.id
_entity.type
_entity.pdbx_description
1 polymer ?
#
loop_
_entity_poly.entity_id
_entity_poly.type
_entity_poly.pdbx_seq_one_letter_code
_entity_poly.pdbx_strand_id
1 'polypeptide(L)'
;MFQPNFKYTNKIVRLLARIQAAREVIINSPLIPAWEKQLQREALIKQTHHTTSIEGNPLTLEEVELIIEGKEVLAHEKDKKEVRNYVDVLKYIDSLPENGPITEEFLLEIHRLTAKSILPDNSAGNYR
;
A
#
# COMPACT_ATOMS: atom_id res chain seq x y z
N MET A 1 14.42 6.26 24.98
CA MET A 1 14.18 6.57 23.55
C MET A 1 14.92 5.57 22.70
N PHE A 2 14.27 4.97 21.71
CA PHE A 2 14.96 4.13 20.71
C PHE A 2 15.91 5.03 19.89
N GLN A 3 17.17 4.64 19.78
CA GLN A 3 18.18 5.39 19.03
C GLN A 3 18.70 4.49 17.91
N PRO A 4 18.10 4.54 16.70
CA PRO A 4 18.48 3.66 15.62
C PRO A 4 19.93 3.94 15.19
N ASN A 5 20.68 2.87 14.93
CA ASN A 5 22.06 2.97 14.44
C ASN A 5 22.08 2.87 12.92
N PHE A 6 21.90 4.01 12.24
CA PHE A 6 22.02 4.09 10.79
C PHE A 6 23.49 4.28 10.38
N LYS A 7 24.01 3.37 9.56
CA LYS A 7 25.38 3.44 9.04
C LYS A 7 25.38 3.71 7.54
N TYR A 8 26.01 4.80 7.14
CA TYR A 8 26.28 5.08 5.73
C TYR A 8 27.35 4.15 5.19
N THR A 9 27.12 3.61 4.00
CA THR A 9 28.11 2.83 3.27
C THR A 9 28.17 3.30 1.82
N ASN A 10 29.33 3.14 1.19
CA ASN A 10 29.49 3.44 -0.24
C ASN A 10 28.48 2.67 -1.12
N LYS A 11 28.04 1.49 -0.68
CA LYS A 11 27.00 0.71 -1.35
C LYS A 11 25.64 1.41 -1.27
N ILE A 12 25.22 1.85 -0.09
CA ILE A 12 23.95 2.57 0.10
C ILE A 12 23.94 3.85 -0.73
N VAL A 13 25.00 4.65 -0.67
CA VAL A 13 25.10 5.91 -1.44
C VAL A 13 24.97 5.65 -2.94
N ARG A 14 25.65 4.62 -3.44
CA ARG A 14 25.57 4.23 -4.87
C ARG A 14 24.18 3.76 -5.27
N LEU A 15 23.49 3.01 -4.41
CA LEU A 15 22.11 2.57 -4.68
C LEU A 15 21.14 3.75 -4.68
N LEU A 16 21.27 4.67 -3.72
CA LEU A 16 20.45 5.89 -3.67
C LEU A 16 20.62 6.72 -4.94
N ALA A 17 21.87 6.95 -5.39
CA ALA A 17 22.14 7.69 -6.61
C ALA A 17 21.47 7.04 -7.85
N ARG A 18 21.53 5.70 -7.95
CA ARG A 18 20.87 4.97 -9.05
C ARG A 18 19.35 5.06 -8.99
N ILE A 19 18.76 4.95 -7.80
CA ILE A 19 17.30 5.09 -7.61
C ILE A 19 16.86 6.50 -8.01
N GLN A 20 17.58 7.54 -7.58
CA GLN A 20 17.24 8.92 -7.93
C GLN A 20 17.36 9.18 -9.44
N ALA A 21 18.42 8.68 -10.09
CA ALA A 21 18.57 8.80 -11.54
C ALA A 21 17.41 8.11 -12.30
N ALA A 22 17.00 6.92 -11.86
CA ALA A 22 15.87 6.21 -12.48
C ALA A 22 14.53 6.93 -12.23
N ARG A 23 14.32 7.45 -11.02
CA ARG A 23 13.13 8.24 -10.67
C ARG A 23 13.01 9.49 -11.54
N GLU A 24 14.12 10.19 -11.77
CA GLU A 24 14.15 11.41 -12.59
C GLU A 24 13.74 11.13 -14.05
N VAL A 25 14.19 10.01 -14.61
CA VAL A 25 13.75 9.58 -15.95
C VAL A 25 12.25 9.36 -15.99
N ILE A 26 11.68 8.69 -14.98
CA ILE A 26 10.24 8.38 -14.93
C ILE A 26 9.41 9.67 -14.82
N ILE A 27 9.77 10.58 -13.92
CA ILE A 27 9.00 11.81 -13.65
C ILE A 27 8.98 12.75 -14.85
N ASN A 28 10.07 12.81 -15.62
CA ASN A 28 10.17 13.68 -16.79
C ASN A 28 9.77 13.00 -18.10
N SER A 29 9.34 11.73 -18.06
CA SER A 29 8.90 11.03 -19.26
C SER A 29 7.52 11.53 -19.72
N PRO A 30 7.34 11.89 -20.99
CA PRO A 30 6.04 12.27 -21.51
C PRO A 30 5.12 11.04 -21.54
N LEU A 31 4.04 11.06 -20.74
CA LEU A 31 3.05 10.01 -20.65
C LEU A 31 1.68 10.52 -21.12
N ILE A 32 1.00 9.71 -21.93
CA ILE A 32 -0.38 9.99 -22.33
C ILE A 32 -1.28 9.71 -21.10
N PRO A 33 -2.22 10.59 -20.73
CA PRO A 33 -3.03 10.43 -19.52
C PRO A 33 -3.78 9.09 -19.40
N ALA A 34 -4.16 8.50 -20.53
CA ALA A 34 -4.81 7.18 -20.54
C ALA A 34 -3.87 6.06 -20.05
N TRP A 35 -2.59 6.11 -20.42
CA TRP A 35 -1.59 5.14 -19.99
C TRP A 35 -1.22 5.33 -18.52
N GLU A 36 -1.15 6.58 -18.05
CA GLU A 36 -0.92 6.86 -16.64
C GLU A 36 -2.01 6.22 -15.75
N LYS A 37 -3.29 6.41 -16.10
CA LYS A 37 -4.40 5.78 -15.37
C LYS A 37 -4.32 4.26 -15.39
N GLN A 38 -3.95 3.67 -16.53
CA GLN A 38 -3.76 2.23 -16.62
C GLN A 38 -2.63 1.75 -15.70
N LEU A 39 -1.47 2.43 -15.72
CA LEU A 39 -0.33 2.08 -14.87
C LEU A 39 -0.66 2.23 -13.38
N GLN A 40 -1.38 3.28 -12.99
CA GLN A 40 -1.84 3.46 -11.61
C GLN A 40 -2.78 2.33 -11.17
N ARG A 41 -3.72 1.93 -12.04
CA ARG A 41 -4.61 0.79 -11.78
C ARG A 41 -3.81 -0.51 -11.63
N GLU A 42 -2.88 -0.80 -12.54
CA GLU A 42 -2.04 -1.99 -12.46
C GLU A 42 -1.18 -1.99 -11.18
N ALA A 43 -0.64 -0.83 -10.80
CA ALA A 43 0.13 -0.67 -9.58
C ALA A 43 -0.72 -0.91 -8.32
N LEU A 44 -1.96 -0.43 -8.29
CA LEU A 44 -2.90 -0.67 -7.19
C LEU A 44 -3.19 -2.16 -7.02
N ILE A 45 -3.49 -2.86 -8.12
CA ILE A 45 -3.78 -4.31 -8.12
C ILE A 45 -2.56 -5.09 -7.63
N LYS A 46 -1.36 -4.82 -8.20
CA LYS A 46 -0.12 -5.52 -7.84
C LYS A 46 0.29 -5.26 -6.39
N GLN A 47 0.21 -4.02 -5.92
CA GLN A 47 0.52 -3.68 -4.53
C GLN A 47 -0.42 -4.40 -3.56
N THR A 48 -1.72 -4.41 -3.87
CA THR A 48 -2.73 -5.05 -3.03
C THR A 48 -2.52 -6.55 -2.98
N HIS A 49 -2.34 -7.21 -4.12
CA HIS A 49 -2.12 -8.66 -4.15
C HIS A 49 -0.84 -9.07 -3.43
N HIS A 50 0.29 -8.41 -3.71
CA HIS A 50 1.56 -8.81 -3.12
C HIS A 50 1.64 -8.53 -1.62
N THR A 51 1.05 -7.43 -1.13
CA THR A 51 1.05 -7.16 0.32
C THR A 51 0.21 -8.19 1.07
N THR A 52 -1.00 -8.51 0.59
CA THR A 52 -1.89 -9.42 1.31
C THR A 52 -1.39 -10.86 1.18
N SER A 53 -0.79 -11.22 0.04
CA SER A 53 -0.18 -12.53 -0.18
C SER A 53 1.00 -12.79 0.76
N ILE A 54 1.84 -11.79 1.06
CA ILE A 54 2.93 -11.91 2.04
C ILE A 54 2.37 -12.26 3.43
N GLU A 55 1.21 -11.72 3.79
CA GLU A 55 0.50 -11.98 5.04
C GLU A 55 -0.34 -13.27 5.01
N GLY A 56 -0.29 -14.04 3.91
CA GLY A 56 -0.93 -15.35 3.77
C GLY A 56 -2.32 -15.34 3.13
N ASN A 57 -2.75 -14.24 2.53
CA ASN A 57 -3.98 -14.19 1.76
C ASN A 57 -3.86 -15.06 0.48
N PRO A 58 -4.80 -16.00 0.24
CA PRO A 58 -4.66 -16.99 -0.83
C PRO A 58 -5.11 -16.50 -2.22
N LEU A 59 -5.70 -15.30 -2.31
CA LEU A 59 -6.31 -14.79 -3.54
C LEU A 59 -5.28 -14.56 -4.63
N THR A 60 -5.60 -14.97 -5.86
CA THR A 60 -4.75 -14.71 -7.02
C THR A 60 -4.78 -13.23 -7.42
N LEU A 61 -3.85 -12.83 -8.27
CA LEU A 61 -3.82 -11.46 -8.81
C LEU A 61 -5.12 -11.12 -9.55
N GLU A 62 -5.65 -12.07 -10.32
CA GLU A 62 -6.91 -11.93 -11.06
C GLU A 62 -8.11 -11.79 -10.11
N GLU A 63 -8.15 -12.57 -9.04
CA GLU A 63 -9.21 -12.47 -8.03
C GLU A 63 -9.17 -11.13 -7.28
N VAL A 64 -7.97 -10.64 -6.95
CA VAL A 64 -7.78 -9.30 -6.36
C VAL A 64 -8.27 -8.22 -7.32
N GLU A 65 -7.95 -8.33 -8.61
CA GLU A 65 -8.45 -7.41 -9.63
C GLU A 65 -9.99 -7.41 -9.69
N LEU A 66 -10.62 -8.58 -9.73
CA LEU A 66 -12.09 -8.70 -9.73
C LEU A 66 -12.71 -8.03 -8.50
N ILE A 67 -12.11 -8.20 -7.31
CA ILE A 67 -12.59 -7.54 -6.08
C ILE A 67 -12.47 -6.02 -6.18
N ILE A 68 -11.35 -5.50 -6.69
CA ILE A 68 -11.14 -4.06 -6.90
C ILE A 68 -12.15 -3.49 -7.90
N GLU A 69 -12.52 -4.26 -8.92
CA GLU A 69 -13.56 -3.90 -9.90
C GLU A 69 -15.00 -4.03 -9.35
N GLY A 70 -15.17 -4.51 -8.11
CA GLY A 70 -16.48 -4.70 -7.50
C GLY A 70 -17.23 -5.93 -8.01
N LYS A 71 -16.53 -6.89 -8.62
CA LYS A 71 -17.08 -8.17 -9.08
C LYS A 71 -17.05 -9.21 -7.95
N GLU A 72 -17.91 -10.21 -8.08
CA GLU A 72 -17.98 -11.32 -7.13
C GLU A 72 -16.86 -12.33 -7.34
N VAL A 73 -16.29 -12.80 -6.22
CA VAL A 73 -15.24 -13.82 -6.18
C VAL A 73 -15.62 -14.87 -5.14
N LEU A 74 -15.47 -16.15 -5.53
CA LEU A 74 -15.74 -17.30 -4.68
C LEU A 74 -14.57 -17.55 -3.72
N ALA A 75 -14.48 -16.76 -2.67
CA ALA A 75 -13.47 -16.88 -1.63
C ALA A 75 -14.03 -16.56 -0.24
N HIS A 76 -13.25 -16.81 0.81
CA HIS A 76 -13.65 -16.47 2.17
C HIS A 76 -13.87 -14.96 2.31
N GLU A 77 -14.92 -14.58 3.03
CA GLU A 77 -15.24 -13.16 3.26
C GLU A 77 -14.09 -12.40 3.95
N LYS A 78 -13.31 -13.08 4.81
CA LYS A 78 -12.13 -12.50 5.45
C LYS A 78 -11.09 -12.08 4.42
N ASP A 79 -10.75 -12.96 3.49
CA ASP A 79 -9.72 -12.70 2.47
C ASP A 79 -10.15 -11.57 1.53
N LYS A 80 -11.44 -11.55 1.15
CA LYS A 80 -12.03 -10.45 0.36
C LYS A 80 -12.00 -9.12 1.11
N LYS A 81 -12.23 -9.13 2.43
CA LYS A 81 -12.16 -7.93 3.28
C LYS A 81 -10.73 -7.41 3.40
N GLU A 82 -9.74 -8.27 3.57
CA GLU A 82 -8.33 -7.87 3.66
C GLU A 82 -7.88 -7.09 2.40
N VAL A 83 -8.26 -7.58 1.22
CA VAL A 83 -8.02 -6.88 -0.06
C VAL A 83 -8.68 -5.50 -0.07
N ARG A 84 -9.97 -5.41 0.27
CA ARG A 84 -10.70 -4.12 0.29
C ARG A 84 -10.13 -3.15 1.33
N ASN A 85 -9.80 -3.65 2.52
CA ASN A 85 -9.21 -2.86 3.59
C ASN A 85 -7.87 -2.26 3.16
N TYR A 86 -7.01 -3.02 2.50
CA TYR A 86 -5.74 -2.48 2.02
C TYR A 86 -5.93 -1.44 0.91
N VAL A 87 -6.89 -1.63 0.01
CA VAL A 87 -7.26 -0.61 -0.99
C VAL A 87 -7.74 0.67 -0.29
N ASP A 88 -8.54 0.56 0.76
CA ASP A 88 -8.99 1.71 1.56
C ASP A 88 -7.82 2.41 2.27
N VAL A 89 -6.81 1.66 2.76
CA VAL A 89 -5.56 2.21 3.32
C VAL A 89 -4.81 3.02 2.28
N LEU A 90 -4.63 2.49 1.06
CA LEU A 90 -3.94 3.21 -0.02
C LEU A 90 -4.67 4.50 -0.39
N LYS A 91 -6.00 4.46 -0.52
CA LYS A 91 -6.82 5.65 -0.76
C LYS A 91 -6.71 6.68 0.36
N TYR A 92 -6.66 6.23 1.61
CA TYR A 92 -6.46 7.11 2.75
C TYR A 92 -5.10 7.80 2.68
N ILE A 93 -4.03 7.05 2.41
CA ILE A 93 -2.67 7.60 2.25
C ILE A 93 -2.62 8.62 1.12
N ASP A 94 -3.22 8.31 -0.04
CA ASP A 94 -3.28 9.21 -1.20
C ASP A 94 -4.08 10.50 -0.92
N SER A 95 -4.98 10.48 0.08
CA SER A 95 -5.74 11.67 0.50
C SER A 95 -4.99 12.60 1.45
N LEU A 96 -3.86 12.15 2.01
CA LEU A 96 -3.06 12.93 2.94
C LEU A 96 -2.22 13.99 2.20
N PRO A 97 -1.92 15.14 2.84
CA PRO A 97 -1.08 16.16 2.23
C PRO A 97 0.34 15.64 2.00
N GLU A 98 0.87 15.91 0.80
CA GLU A 98 2.27 15.63 0.49
C GLU A 98 3.20 16.37 1.48
N ASN A 99 4.15 15.64 2.08
CA ASN A 99 5.12 16.15 3.06
C ASN A 99 4.55 16.58 4.42
N GLY A 100 3.35 16.12 4.78
CA GLY A 100 2.84 16.26 6.15
C GLY A 100 3.67 15.44 7.17
N PRO A 101 3.67 15.82 8.46
CA PRO A 101 4.30 15.02 9.51
C PRO A 101 3.58 13.67 9.63
N ILE A 102 4.34 12.59 9.81
CA ILE A 102 3.76 11.29 10.18
C ILE A 102 3.42 11.33 11.66
N THR A 103 2.14 11.30 12.00
CA THR A 103 1.66 11.35 13.38
C THR A 103 1.15 9.99 13.87
N GLU A 104 0.97 9.88 15.17
CA GLU A 104 0.39 8.69 15.80
C GLU A 104 -1.04 8.44 15.33
N GLU A 105 -1.83 9.50 15.16
CA GLU A 105 -3.20 9.42 14.66
C GLU A 105 -3.25 8.78 13.26
N PHE A 106 -2.30 9.10 12.38
CA PHE A 106 -2.22 8.47 11.06
C PHE A 106 -1.90 6.98 11.15
N LEU A 107 -0.99 6.60 12.04
CA LEU A 107 -0.64 5.20 12.26
C LEU A 107 -1.85 4.40 12.77
N LEU A 108 -2.56 4.95 13.77
CA LEU A 108 -3.75 4.31 14.34
C LEU A 108 -4.89 4.23 13.31
N GLU A 109 -5.07 5.25 12.47
CA GLU A 109 -6.07 5.21 11.40
C GLU A 109 -5.73 4.16 10.33
N ILE A 110 -4.47 4.06 9.89
CA ILE A 110 -4.03 3.00 8.97
C ILE A 110 -4.29 1.61 9.58
N HIS A 111 -3.95 1.42 10.87
CA HIS A 111 -4.23 0.17 11.57
C HIS A 111 -5.73 -0.12 11.64
N ARG A 112 -6.56 0.88 11.93
CA ARG A 112 -8.01 0.76 11.98
C ARG A 112 -8.60 0.33 10.64
N LEU A 113 -8.16 0.95 9.54
CA LEU A 113 -8.59 0.60 8.19
C LEU A 113 -8.15 -0.82 7.81
N THR A 114 -6.89 -1.17 8.08
CA THR A 114 -6.35 -2.51 7.81
C THR A 114 -7.15 -3.60 8.53
N ALA A 115 -7.46 -3.38 9.81
CA ALA A 115 -8.12 -4.36 10.68
C ALA A 115 -9.66 -4.30 10.66
N LYS A 116 -10.25 -3.39 9.87
CA LYS A 116 -11.69 -3.13 9.84
C LYS A 116 -12.49 -4.41 9.59
N SER A 117 -13.40 -4.71 10.51
CA SER A 117 -14.26 -5.91 10.44
C SER A 117 -13.50 -7.25 10.36
N ILE A 118 -12.25 -7.26 10.80
CA ILE A 118 -11.40 -8.44 11.01
C ILE A 118 -11.08 -8.56 12.50
N LEU A 119 -10.68 -7.45 13.14
CA LEU A 119 -10.52 -7.36 14.59
C LEU A 119 -11.75 -6.71 15.23
N PRO A 120 -11.98 -6.92 16.54
CA PRO A 120 -12.97 -6.17 17.31
C PRO A 120 -12.68 -4.65 17.27
N ASP A 121 -13.73 -3.83 17.30
CA ASP A 121 -13.62 -2.37 17.16
C ASP A 121 -12.80 -1.73 18.30
N ASN A 122 -12.82 -2.31 19.50
CA ASN A 122 -12.01 -1.85 20.62
C ASN A 122 -10.50 -2.16 20.47
N SER A 123 -10.11 -2.95 19.47
CA SER A 123 -8.73 -3.34 19.18
C SER A 123 -8.20 -2.66 17.91
N ALA A 124 -9.07 -2.42 16.93
CA ALA A 124 -8.70 -1.70 15.70
C ALA A 124 -8.31 -0.24 16.01
N GLY A 125 -7.18 0.22 15.47
CA GLY A 125 -6.66 1.56 15.75
C GLY A 125 -6.22 1.81 17.19
N ASN A 126 -5.95 0.77 17.97
CA ASN A 126 -5.39 0.89 19.31
C ASN A 126 -4.11 0.05 19.43
N TYR A 127 -3.24 0.43 20.37
CA TYR A 127 -2.13 -0.43 20.78
C TYR A 127 -2.64 -1.67 21.52
N ARG A 128 -1.84 -2.73 21.48
CA ARG A 128 -2.12 -3.98 22.19
C ARG A 128 -1.88 -3.85 23.69
#